data_AF-A0A940PSU4-F1
#
_entry.id   AF-A0A940PSU4-F1
#
_cell.length_a   1.000
_cell.length_b   1.000
_cell.length_c   1.000
_cell.angle_alpha   90.00
_cell.angle_beta   90.00
_cell.angle_gamma   90.00
#
_symmetry.space_group_name_H-M   'P 1'
#
loop_
_entity.id
_entity.type
_entity.pdbx_description
1 polymer ?
#
loop_
_entity_poly.entity_id
_entity_poly.type
_entity_poly.pdbx_seq_one_letter_code
_entity_poly.pdbx_strand_id
1 'polypeptide(L)'
;MRRSLAYIYILMLVVGCKPTVPSEYIQPDEMEDILYEYHLSQAVAKSGDVENEALNKNMYFRSVLEKHQVTEADFDSSLVYYYSHVYRLKDIYSHVNERLTETAKDLGAAVGATNFYSQYSATGDTANIWQQATDVLLVPYPTMNRYDFTVVADSSFRVGDSFMFQFNSEHIYQSGARDAVVCMIAKYEGDSIVQVLNHISGMGVSQLRIPSNREKKVRQIYGYIYLGHGDDPVDIRKMMFISQMQLIRFHSKETPIANETEHKDSVSVEVKEDSVQPVGHMPRPVPDTTRHRDIQRNRRQTVPPAGGTAIHRVVTGPNLTKE
;
A
#
# COMPACT_ATOMS: atom_id res chain seq x y z
N MET A 1 -21.62 58.08 3.35
CA MET A 1 -21.12 57.09 2.38
C MET A 1 -19.77 56.49 2.76
N ARG A 2 -18.70 57.27 3.05
CA ARG A 2 -17.39 56.71 3.43
C ARG A 2 -17.37 55.88 4.72
N ARG A 3 -18.12 56.28 5.75
CA ARG A 3 -18.24 55.52 7.02
C ARG A 3 -19.02 54.22 6.81
N SER A 4 -20.05 54.25 5.98
CA SER A 4 -20.88 53.09 5.62
C SER A 4 -20.10 52.00 4.88
N LEU A 5 -19.17 52.40 4.00
CA LEU A 5 -18.27 51.46 3.29
C LEU A 5 -17.29 50.75 4.23
N ALA A 6 -16.81 51.44 5.28
CA ALA A 6 -15.94 50.82 6.29
C ALA A 6 -16.69 49.74 7.10
N TYR A 7 -17.95 50.00 7.46
CA TYR A 7 -18.77 48.99 8.15
C TYR A 7 -19.07 47.77 7.28
N ILE A 8 -19.29 47.96 5.96
CA ILE A 8 -19.48 46.85 5.02
C ILE A 8 -18.19 46.03 4.84
N TYR A 9 -17.02 46.69 4.84
CA TYR A 9 -15.72 46.03 4.78
C TYR A 9 -15.42 45.21 6.05
N ILE A 10 -15.75 45.75 7.22
CA ILE A 10 -15.61 45.05 8.51
C ILE A 10 -16.61 43.88 8.61
N LEU A 11 -17.84 44.05 8.11
CA LEU A 11 -18.85 42.98 8.09
C LEU A 11 -18.46 41.83 7.15
N MET A 12 -17.81 42.12 6.01
CA MET A 12 -17.26 41.11 5.10
C MET A 12 -16.14 40.27 5.72
N LEU A 13 -15.39 40.80 6.70
CA LEU A 13 -14.33 40.07 7.40
C LEU A 13 -14.87 39.01 8.38
N VAL A 14 -16.12 39.14 8.84
CA VAL A 14 -16.70 38.21 9.84
C VAL A 14 -17.43 37.01 9.19
N VAL A 15 -17.67 37.05 7.87
CA VAL A 15 -18.42 36.00 7.15
C VAL A 15 -17.49 34.88 6.61
N GLY A 16 -16.18 34.97 6.84
CA GLY A 16 -15.18 34.03 6.33
C GLY A 16 -14.74 32.90 7.27
N CYS A 17 -15.25 32.83 8.50
CA CYS A 17 -14.83 31.79 9.45
C CYS A 17 -15.45 30.44 9.08
N LYS A 18 -14.67 29.57 8.42
CA LYS A 18 -14.94 28.13 8.38
C LYS A 18 -15.15 27.64 9.82
N PRO A 19 -16.03 26.65 10.09
CA PRO A 19 -16.19 26.11 11.43
C PRO A 19 -14.83 25.61 11.92
N THR A 20 -14.25 26.37 12.85
CA THR A 20 -12.95 26.08 13.46
C THR A 20 -13.08 24.84 14.33
N VAL A 21 -12.06 23.99 14.32
CA VAL A 21 -11.95 22.88 15.27
C VAL A 21 -11.89 23.46 16.68
N PRO A 22 -12.70 22.99 17.65
CA PRO A 22 -12.59 23.45 19.04
C PRO A 22 -11.15 23.43 19.52
N SER A 23 -10.73 24.46 20.25
CA SER A 23 -9.32 24.65 20.63
C SER A 23 -8.75 23.57 21.56
N GLU A 24 -9.62 22.73 22.14
CA GLU A 24 -9.25 21.56 22.93
C GLU A 24 -8.69 20.41 22.08
N TYR A 25 -8.95 20.40 20.77
CA TYR A 25 -8.41 19.41 19.84
C TYR A 25 -7.27 19.99 19.01
N ILE A 26 -6.35 19.12 18.62
CA ILE A 26 -5.26 19.40 17.68
C ILE A 26 -5.86 19.97 16.40
N GLN A 27 -5.35 21.13 15.99
CA GLN A 27 -5.85 21.82 14.82
C GLN A 27 -5.50 21.07 13.53
N PRO A 28 -6.26 21.23 12.44
CA PRO A 28 -6.10 20.41 11.24
C PRO A 28 -4.67 20.40 10.67
N ASP A 29 -4.03 21.56 10.60
CA ASP A 29 -2.68 21.71 10.05
C ASP A 29 -1.63 20.98 10.91
N GLU A 30 -1.76 21.08 12.24
CA GLU A 30 -0.88 20.39 13.19
C GLU A 30 -1.12 18.87 13.18
N MET A 31 -2.38 18.44 13.05
CA MET A 31 -2.73 17.03 12.89
C MET A 31 -2.14 16.46 11.59
N GLU A 32 -2.18 17.23 10.50
CA GLU A 32 -1.55 16.87 9.23
C GLU A 32 -0.04 16.67 9.38
N ASP A 33 0.65 17.59 10.07
CA ASP A 33 2.09 17.50 10.33
C ASP A 33 2.45 16.28 11.20
N ILE A 34 1.69 16.03 12.27
CA ILE A 34 1.88 14.86 13.14
C ILE A 34 1.72 13.57 12.34
N LEU A 35 0.63 13.45 11.56
CA LEU A 35 0.37 12.26 10.76
C LEU A 35 1.43 12.06 9.67
N TYR A 36 1.82 13.13 8.96
CA TYR A 36 2.88 13.07 7.96
C TYR A 36 4.19 12.52 8.54
N GLU A 37 4.65 13.07 9.67
CA GLU A 37 5.89 12.61 10.31
C GLU A 37 5.76 11.19 10.87
N TYR A 38 4.61 10.85 11.42
CA TYR A 38 4.31 9.49 11.88
C TYR A 38 4.42 8.49 10.71
N HIS A 39 3.79 8.75 9.57
CA HIS A 39 3.84 7.86 8.42
C HIS A 39 5.24 7.79 7.79
N LEU A 40 5.97 8.91 7.73
CA LEU A 40 7.36 8.94 7.29
C LEU A 40 8.26 8.11 8.21
N SER A 41 8.11 8.25 9.53
CA SER A 41 8.87 7.48 10.51
C SER A 41 8.61 5.97 10.42
N GLN A 42 7.38 5.57 10.11
CA GLN A 42 7.05 4.15 9.88
C GLN A 42 7.72 3.59 8.64
N ALA A 43 7.86 4.37 7.57
CA ALA A 43 8.60 3.95 6.38
C ALA A 43 10.08 3.70 6.71
N VAL A 44 10.69 4.56 7.55
CA VAL A 44 12.06 4.36 8.06
C VAL A 44 12.14 3.14 8.97
N ALA A 45 11.18 2.96 9.89
CA ALA A 45 11.16 1.82 10.81
C ALA A 45 11.12 0.47 10.09
N LYS A 46 10.35 0.37 8.98
CA LYS A 46 10.29 -0.83 8.14
C LYS A 46 11.62 -1.17 7.44
N SER A 47 12.53 -0.20 7.30
CA SER A 47 13.85 -0.41 6.68
C SER A 47 14.94 -0.85 7.67
N GLY A 48 14.65 -0.87 8.97
CA GLY A 48 15.57 -1.30 10.03
C GLY A 48 15.44 -2.79 10.41
N ASP A 49 15.98 -3.17 11.58
CA ASP A 49 15.94 -4.56 12.08
C ASP A 49 14.49 -5.04 12.31
N VAL A 50 14.09 -6.06 11.54
CA VAL A 50 12.75 -6.67 11.53
C VAL A 50 12.33 -7.22 12.90
N GLU A 51 13.29 -7.58 13.75
CA GLU A 51 13.05 -8.19 15.06
C GLU A 51 12.36 -7.24 16.06
N ASN A 52 12.46 -5.92 15.87
CA ASN A 52 11.91 -4.90 16.79
C ASN A 52 10.91 -3.95 16.13
N GLU A 53 10.31 -4.30 14.99
CA GLU A 53 9.45 -3.39 14.20
C GLU A 53 8.32 -2.75 15.03
N ALA A 54 7.61 -3.52 15.86
CA ALA A 54 6.52 -3.02 16.69
C ALA A 54 6.99 -2.07 17.80
N LEU A 55 8.12 -2.39 18.46
CA LEU A 55 8.74 -1.55 19.48
C LEU A 55 9.20 -0.21 18.85
N ASN A 56 9.83 -0.30 17.68
CA ASN A 56 10.30 0.86 16.93
C ASN A 56 9.14 1.78 16.54
N LYS A 57 8.03 1.24 16.04
CA LYS A 57 6.83 2.03 15.68
C LYS A 57 6.29 2.85 16.85
N ASN A 58 6.17 2.25 18.04
CA ASN A 58 5.66 2.94 19.21
C ASN A 58 6.64 4.02 19.71
N MET A 59 7.95 3.75 19.66
CA MET A 59 8.95 4.76 20.00
C MET A 59 8.91 5.95 19.03
N TYR A 60 8.88 5.68 17.72
CA TYR A 60 8.77 6.75 16.71
C TYR A 60 7.50 7.56 16.88
N PHE A 61 6.36 6.91 17.12
CA PHE A 61 5.10 7.60 17.39
C PHE A 61 5.22 8.57 18.57
N ARG A 62 5.76 8.10 19.70
CA ARG A 62 5.97 8.96 20.88
C ARG A 62 6.93 10.11 20.61
N SER A 63 8.01 9.87 19.88
CA SER A 63 8.96 10.93 19.51
C SER A 63 8.34 12.00 18.61
N VAL A 64 7.44 11.62 17.70
CA VAL A 64 6.69 12.57 16.88
C VAL A 64 5.76 13.41 17.76
N LEU A 65 4.99 12.78 18.65
CA LEU A 65 4.11 13.50 19.57
C LEU A 65 4.89 14.49 20.46
N GLU A 66 6.02 14.06 21.02
CA GLU A 66 6.89 14.90 21.85
C GLU A 66 7.41 16.13 21.09
N LYS A 67 7.84 15.95 19.84
CA LYS A 67 8.30 17.05 18.97
C LYS A 67 7.22 18.10 18.75
N HIS A 68 5.97 17.67 18.61
CA HIS A 68 4.80 18.55 18.44
C HIS A 68 4.22 19.05 19.77
N GLN A 69 4.82 18.69 20.92
CA GLN A 69 4.33 19.06 22.25
C GLN A 69 2.90 18.58 22.53
N VAL A 70 2.53 17.45 21.93
CA VAL A 70 1.22 16.82 22.04
C VAL A 70 1.32 15.58 22.92
N THR A 71 0.37 15.36 23.83
CA THR A 71 0.31 14.10 24.58
C THR A 71 -0.47 13.03 23.81
N GLU A 72 -0.24 11.75 24.12
CA GLU A 72 -1.02 10.64 23.54
C GLU A 72 -2.53 10.83 23.79
N ALA A 73 -2.91 11.37 24.95
CA ALA A 73 -4.31 11.67 25.27
C ALA A 73 -4.90 12.81 24.42
N ASP A 74 -4.13 13.86 24.13
CA ASP A 74 -4.55 14.96 23.26
C ASP A 74 -4.73 14.46 21.82
N PHE A 75 -3.82 13.59 21.36
CA PHE A 75 -3.92 12.96 20.04
C PHE A 75 -5.15 12.05 19.94
N ASP A 76 -5.34 11.15 20.90
CA ASP A 76 -6.45 10.21 20.92
C ASP A 76 -7.81 10.91 21.00
N SER A 77 -7.94 11.92 21.87
CA SER A 77 -9.16 12.72 22.00
C SER A 77 -9.46 13.53 20.73
N SER A 78 -8.43 14.09 20.09
CA SER A 78 -8.56 14.77 18.80
C SER A 78 -8.99 13.81 17.69
N LEU A 79 -8.43 12.60 17.66
CA LEU A 79 -8.81 11.58 16.68
C LEU A 79 -10.29 11.17 16.86
N VAL A 80 -10.76 11.03 18.11
CA VAL A 80 -12.19 10.86 18.43
C VAL A 80 -13.04 11.99 17.85
N TYR A 81 -12.60 13.24 17.95
CA TYR A 81 -13.31 14.35 17.29
C TYR A 81 -13.34 14.17 15.75
N TYR A 82 -12.20 13.89 15.12
CA TYR A 82 -12.09 13.76 13.66
C TYR A 82 -12.87 12.58 13.07
N TYR A 83 -12.94 11.46 13.79
CA TYR A 83 -13.79 10.32 13.42
C TYR A 83 -15.27 10.69 13.27
N SER A 84 -15.76 11.68 14.02
CA SER A 84 -17.12 12.21 13.90
C SER A 84 -17.24 13.32 12.83
N HIS A 85 -16.12 13.76 12.26
CA HIS A 85 -16.01 14.81 11.24
C HIS A 85 -15.31 14.25 9.98
N VAL A 86 -15.89 13.19 9.42
CA VAL A 86 -15.31 12.34 8.36
C VAL A 86 -14.75 13.13 7.17
N TYR A 87 -15.44 14.18 6.71
CA TYR A 87 -14.94 15.00 5.59
C TYR A 87 -13.65 15.74 5.94
N ARG A 88 -13.55 16.29 7.16
CA ARG A 88 -12.34 16.98 7.60
C ARG A 88 -11.17 16.01 7.74
N LEU A 89 -11.44 14.81 8.25
CA LEU A 89 -10.42 13.79 8.35
C LEU A 89 -9.95 13.28 6.98
N LYS A 90 -10.89 13.15 6.02
CA LYS A 90 -10.54 12.87 4.63
C LYS A 90 -9.59 13.94 4.07
N ASP A 91 -9.89 15.21 4.27
CA ASP A 91 -9.06 16.32 3.77
C ASP A 91 -7.63 16.25 4.36
N ILE A 92 -7.50 16.00 5.67
CA ILE A 92 -6.20 15.82 6.33
C ILE A 92 -5.42 14.67 5.69
N TYR A 93 -6.02 13.49 5.56
CA TYR A 93 -5.34 12.33 4.96
C TYR A 93 -5.00 12.53 3.48
N SER A 94 -5.84 13.26 2.73
CA SER A 94 -5.54 13.64 1.35
C SER A 94 -4.27 14.48 1.26
N HIS A 95 -4.12 15.51 2.10
CA HIS A 95 -2.90 16.33 2.12
C HIS A 95 -1.67 15.57 2.63
N VAL A 96 -1.81 14.75 3.68
CA VAL A 96 -0.72 13.89 4.18
C VAL A 96 -0.19 13.00 3.05
N ASN A 97 -1.09 12.35 2.31
CA ASN A 97 -0.73 11.47 1.20
C ASN A 97 -0.09 12.24 0.03
N GLU A 98 -0.57 13.45 -0.27
CA GLU A 98 0.04 14.33 -1.28
C GLU A 98 1.49 14.67 -0.89
N ARG A 99 1.72 15.14 0.34
CA ARG A 99 3.05 15.47 0.86
C ARG A 99 3.99 14.26 0.87
N LEU A 100 3.51 13.09 1.31
CA LEU A 100 4.30 11.85 1.28
C LEU A 100 4.69 11.46 -0.15
N THR A 101 3.78 11.68 -1.11
CA THR A 101 4.01 11.39 -2.52
C THR A 101 5.04 12.33 -3.14
N GLU A 102 4.97 13.61 -2.83
CA GLU A 102 5.96 14.61 -3.22
C GLU A 102 7.34 14.29 -2.63
N THR A 103 7.38 13.97 -1.33
CA THR A 103 8.62 13.58 -0.64
C THR A 103 9.26 12.35 -1.29
N ALA A 104 8.46 11.33 -1.60
CA ALA A 104 8.94 10.11 -2.26
C ALA A 104 9.50 10.40 -3.67
N LYS A 105 8.86 11.31 -4.41
CA LYS A 105 9.30 11.76 -5.74
C LYS A 105 10.66 12.49 -5.64
N ASP A 106 10.81 13.40 -4.69
CA ASP A 106 12.02 14.20 -4.52
C ASP A 106 13.23 13.34 -4.09
N LEU A 107 12.99 12.32 -3.26
CA LEU A 107 14.03 11.39 -2.83
C LEU A 107 14.49 10.41 -3.91
N GLY A 108 13.89 10.44 -5.10
CA GLY A 108 14.24 9.52 -6.19
C GLY A 108 13.99 8.05 -5.84
N ALA A 109 13.28 7.77 -4.74
CA ALA A 109 12.69 6.46 -4.52
C ALA A 109 11.86 6.19 -5.76
N ALA A 110 12.10 5.05 -6.43
CA ALA A 110 11.20 4.62 -7.49
C ALA A 110 9.81 4.58 -6.85
N VAL A 111 8.99 5.60 -7.12
CA VAL A 111 7.71 5.77 -6.46
C VAL A 111 6.90 4.53 -6.84
N GLY A 112 6.84 3.57 -5.91
CA GLY A 112 6.81 2.16 -6.26
C GLY A 112 5.60 1.84 -7.11
N ALA A 113 5.78 1.59 -8.41
CA ALA A 113 4.73 1.34 -9.41
C ALA A 113 3.63 2.43 -9.54
N THR A 114 3.12 3.04 -8.45
CA THR A 114 1.93 3.90 -8.41
C THR A 114 2.13 5.18 -9.22
N ASN A 115 3.23 5.91 -9.06
CA ASN A 115 3.42 7.12 -9.89
C ASN A 115 3.99 6.80 -11.28
N PHE A 116 4.64 5.64 -11.47
CA PHE A 116 5.16 5.28 -12.78
C PHE A 116 4.07 5.07 -13.82
N TYR A 117 2.86 4.69 -13.40
CA TYR A 117 1.74 4.54 -14.32
C TYR A 117 0.87 5.80 -14.46
N SER A 118 0.93 6.73 -13.50
CA SER A 118 0.23 8.02 -13.56
C SER A 118 0.63 8.90 -14.76
N GLN A 119 1.86 8.72 -15.25
CA GLN A 119 2.43 9.45 -16.39
C GLN A 119 2.03 8.89 -17.77
N TYR A 120 1.36 7.73 -17.84
CA TYR A 120 0.94 7.17 -19.13
C TYR A 120 -0.38 7.77 -19.60
N SER A 121 -0.39 8.25 -20.83
CA SER A 121 -1.61 8.68 -21.52
C SER A 121 -2.51 7.49 -21.87
N ALA A 122 -3.81 7.75 -22.04
CA ALA A 122 -4.83 6.73 -22.33
C ALA A 122 -4.59 5.92 -23.64
N THR A 123 -3.68 6.38 -24.49
CA THR A 123 -3.49 5.89 -25.87
C THR A 123 -2.22 5.05 -26.06
N GLY A 124 -1.38 4.88 -25.03
CA GLY A 124 -0.17 4.06 -25.11
C GLY A 124 -0.42 2.54 -25.01
N ASP A 125 0.64 1.76 -25.25
CA ASP A 125 0.67 0.30 -25.01
C ASP A 125 0.41 -0.06 -23.54
N THR A 126 0.85 0.84 -22.65
CA THR A 126 0.48 0.86 -21.25
C THR A 126 -0.28 2.17 -21.01
N ALA A 127 -1.47 2.10 -20.44
CA ALA A 127 -2.34 3.27 -20.26
C ALA A 127 -3.04 3.23 -18.90
N ASN A 128 -3.04 4.34 -18.16
CA ASN A 128 -3.93 4.51 -17.01
C ASN A 128 -5.33 4.87 -17.51
N ILE A 129 -6.27 3.95 -17.32
CA ILE A 129 -7.67 4.05 -17.75
C ILE A 129 -8.61 4.40 -16.59
N TRP A 130 -8.08 4.75 -15.42
CA TRP A 130 -8.88 5.24 -14.30
C TRP A 130 -9.32 6.69 -14.52
N GLN A 131 -10.61 6.97 -14.33
CA GLN A 131 -11.22 8.29 -14.56
C GLN A 131 -12.15 8.72 -13.41
N GLN A 132 -12.10 8.03 -12.28
CA GLN A 132 -12.94 8.27 -11.11
C GLN A 132 -12.12 8.90 -9.98
N ALA A 133 -12.75 9.15 -8.83
CA ALA A 133 -12.04 9.62 -7.64
C ALA A 133 -10.85 8.70 -7.34
N THR A 134 -9.71 9.31 -7.01
CA THR A 134 -8.48 8.61 -6.63
C THR A 134 -8.41 8.34 -5.14
N ASP A 135 -9.18 9.11 -4.35
CA ASP A 135 -9.11 9.12 -2.89
C ASP A 135 -10.49 9.02 -2.25
N VAL A 136 -10.65 8.03 -1.38
CA VAL A 136 -11.92 7.68 -0.73
C VAL A 136 -11.66 7.30 0.73
N LEU A 137 -12.53 7.75 1.62
CA LEU A 137 -12.54 7.33 3.02
C LEU A 137 -13.73 6.40 3.24
N LEU A 138 -13.46 5.17 3.66
CA LEU A 138 -14.46 4.20 4.06
C LEU A 138 -14.59 4.20 5.59
N VAL A 139 -15.82 4.24 6.06
CA VAL A 139 -16.19 4.16 7.48
C VAL A 139 -17.13 2.95 7.66
N PRO A 140 -17.22 2.31 8.83
CA PRO A 140 -17.91 1.04 9.00
C PRO A 140 -19.42 1.25 9.22
N TYR A 141 -19.97 2.28 8.58
CA TYR A 141 -21.39 2.65 8.62
C TYR A 141 -22.03 2.31 7.27
N PRO A 142 -23.32 1.93 7.26
CA PRO A 142 -24.04 1.68 6.02
C PRO A 142 -23.88 2.85 5.03
N THR A 143 -23.78 2.53 3.74
CA THR A 143 -23.62 3.48 2.62
C THR A 143 -22.27 4.19 2.51
N MET A 144 -21.42 4.14 3.53
CA MET A 144 -20.08 4.74 3.52
C MET A 144 -18.96 3.71 3.77
N ASN A 145 -19.32 2.43 3.86
CA ASN A 145 -18.43 1.29 4.04
C ASN A 145 -18.05 0.60 2.72
N ARG A 146 -18.50 1.14 1.59
CA ARG A 146 -18.26 0.56 0.27
C ARG A 146 -17.98 1.65 -0.75
N TYR A 147 -16.98 1.41 -1.59
CA TYR A 147 -16.71 2.19 -2.79
C TYR A 147 -16.85 1.29 -4.00
N ASP A 148 -17.82 1.58 -4.86
CA ASP A 148 -18.03 0.89 -6.13
C ASP A 148 -17.38 1.68 -7.27
N PHE A 149 -16.81 0.96 -8.24
CA PHE A 149 -16.22 1.58 -9.43
C PHE A 149 -16.64 0.85 -10.71
N THR A 150 -16.65 1.59 -11.82
CA THR A 150 -16.91 1.03 -13.15
C THR A 150 -16.13 1.76 -14.24
N VAL A 151 -15.44 1.01 -15.08
CA VAL A 151 -14.76 1.47 -16.30
C VAL A 151 -15.34 0.72 -17.49
N VAL A 152 -16.02 1.45 -18.38
CA VAL A 152 -16.57 0.89 -19.62
C VAL A 152 -15.49 0.90 -20.69
N ALA A 153 -15.36 -0.21 -21.44
CA ALA A 153 -14.37 -0.31 -22.50
C ALA A 153 -14.72 0.59 -23.68
N ASP A 154 -13.73 1.33 -24.18
CA ASP A 154 -13.82 2.16 -25.37
C ASP A 154 -13.16 1.48 -26.59
N SER A 155 -12.92 2.26 -27.65
CA SER A 155 -12.25 1.77 -28.87
C SER A 155 -10.79 1.36 -28.65
N SER A 156 -10.15 1.82 -27.58
CA SER A 156 -8.74 1.55 -27.30
C SER A 156 -8.49 0.17 -26.68
N PHE A 157 -9.53 -0.52 -26.17
CA PHE A 157 -9.42 -1.89 -25.63
C PHE A 157 -9.31 -2.92 -26.76
N ARG A 158 -8.48 -3.95 -26.58
CA ARG A 158 -8.19 -5.01 -27.57
C ARG A 158 -8.30 -6.39 -26.94
N VAL A 159 -8.46 -7.40 -27.79
CA VAL A 159 -8.30 -8.80 -27.39
C VAL A 159 -6.84 -8.99 -26.98
N GLY A 160 -6.60 -9.74 -25.90
CA GLY A 160 -5.28 -9.96 -25.31
C GLY A 160 -4.88 -8.94 -24.24
N ASP A 161 -5.65 -7.88 -24.02
CA ASP A 161 -5.33 -6.91 -22.97
C ASP A 161 -5.36 -7.53 -21.58
N SER A 162 -4.43 -7.09 -20.72
CA SER A 162 -4.42 -7.39 -19.29
C SER A 162 -4.56 -6.12 -18.47
N PHE A 163 -5.04 -6.26 -17.23
CA PHE A 163 -5.41 -5.11 -16.40
C PHE A 163 -4.84 -5.25 -14.99
N MET A 164 -4.41 -4.14 -14.42
CA MET A 164 -3.94 -4.05 -13.05
C MET A 164 -4.64 -2.90 -12.33
N PHE A 165 -5.39 -3.22 -11.27
CA PHE A 165 -5.93 -2.23 -10.36
C PHE A 165 -4.96 -2.08 -9.19
N GLN A 166 -4.55 -0.85 -8.90
CA GLN A 166 -3.56 -0.52 -7.88
C GLN A 166 -4.04 0.68 -7.06
N PHE A 167 -3.79 0.64 -5.75
CA PHE A 167 -4.12 1.73 -4.84
C PHE A 167 -3.29 1.61 -3.56
N ASN A 168 -3.23 2.70 -2.79
CA ASN A 168 -2.70 2.71 -1.43
C ASN A 168 -3.82 2.59 -0.41
N SER A 169 -3.53 1.93 0.70
CA SER A 169 -4.46 1.69 1.79
C SER A 169 -3.86 2.06 3.14
N GLU A 170 -4.62 2.82 3.93
CA GLU A 170 -4.29 3.13 5.31
C GLU A 170 -5.47 2.79 6.22
N HIS A 171 -5.19 2.02 7.27
CA HIS A 171 -6.17 1.61 8.26
C HIS A 171 -6.07 2.53 9.48
N ILE A 172 -7.09 3.35 9.69
CA ILE A 172 -7.22 4.31 10.79
C ILE A 172 -8.08 3.67 11.89
N TYR A 173 -7.47 2.79 12.68
CA TYR A 173 -8.17 1.91 13.63
C TYR A 173 -7.73 2.24 15.05
N GLN A 174 -8.69 2.31 15.97
CA GLN A 174 -8.40 2.34 17.41
C GLN A 174 -8.02 0.95 17.94
N SER A 175 -8.64 -0.11 17.40
CA SER A 175 -8.41 -1.52 17.78
C SER A 175 -9.07 -2.47 16.76
N GLY A 176 -8.87 -3.77 16.93
CA GLY A 176 -9.56 -4.82 16.16
C GLY A 176 -8.83 -5.29 14.91
N ALA A 177 -9.38 -6.33 14.28
CA ALA A 177 -8.81 -6.92 13.08
C ALA A 177 -9.01 -5.98 11.87
N ARG A 178 -7.91 -5.69 11.16
CA ARG A 178 -7.92 -4.98 9.88
C ARG A 178 -8.36 -5.95 8.80
N ASP A 179 -9.58 -5.78 8.32
CA ASP A 179 -10.10 -6.58 7.23
C ASP A 179 -11.02 -5.75 6.33
N ALA A 180 -10.53 -5.46 5.13
CA ALA A 180 -11.30 -4.93 4.03
C ALA A 180 -11.20 -5.86 2.82
N VAL A 181 -12.24 -5.90 2.00
CA VAL A 181 -12.31 -6.76 0.81
C VAL A 181 -12.28 -5.88 -0.43
N VAL A 182 -11.42 -6.23 -1.38
CA VAL A 182 -11.42 -5.63 -2.71
C VAL A 182 -11.76 -6.67 -3.75
N CYS A 183 -12.66 -6.32 -4.64
CA CYS A 183 -13.09 -7.15 -5.76
C CYS A 183 -12.96 -6.37 -7.06
N MET A 184 -12.39 -7.01 -8.08
CA MET A 184 -12.34 -6.51 -9.45
C MET A 184 -12.86 -7.59 -10.41
N ILE A 185 -13.78 -7.21 -11.30
CA ILE A 185 -14.46 -8.09 -12.23
C ILE A 185 -14.28 -7.52 -13.64
N ALA A 186 -13.80 -8.33 -14.58
CA ALA A 186 -13.87 -8.05 -16.01
C ALA A 186 -15.04 -8.81 -16.63
N LYS A 187 -15.89 -8.09 -17.36
CA LYS A 187 -16.94 -8.63 -18.21
C LYS A 187 -16.52 -8.56 -19.67
N TYR A 188 -16.56 -9.69 -20.35
CA TYR A 188 -16.14 -9.85 -21.75
C TYR A 188 -17.36 -9.87 -22.69
N GLU A 189 -17.09 -9.79 -23.99
CA GLU A 189 -18.07 -10.09 -25.03
C GLU A 189 -18.63 -11.50 -24.89
N GLY A 190 -19.94 -11.68 -25.14
CA GLY A 190 -20.65 -12.93 -24.83
C GLY A 190 -20.86 -13.16 -23.32
N ASP A 191 -20.81 -12.10 -22.51
CA ASP A 191 -21.18 -12.05 -21.08
C ASP A 191 -20.38 -12.95 -20.12
N SER A 192 -19.29 -13.57 -20.56
CA SER A 192 -18.36 -14.26 -19.65
C SER A 192 -17.64 -13.27 -18.74
N ILE A 193 -17.34 -13.68 -17.51
CA ILE A 193 -16.67 -12.84 -16.50
C ILE A 193 -15.42 -13.50 -15.93
N VAL A 194 -14.48 -12.67 -15.49
CA VAL A 194 -13.33 -13.06 -14.64
C VAL A 194 -13.37 -12.17 -13.40
N GLN A 195 -13.22 -12.78 -12.22
CA GLN A 195 -13.24 -12.10 -10.93
C GLN A 195 -11.93 -12.32 -10.18
N VAL A 196 -11.44 -11.26 -9.54
CA VAL A 196 -10.31 -11.27 -8.61
C VAL A 196 -10.77 -10.65 -7.30
N LEU A 197 -10.50 -11.32 -6.18
CA LEU A 197 -10.89 -10.87 -4.84
C LEU A 197 -9.72 -11.06 -3.88
N ASN A 198 -9.38 -10.01 -3.13
CA ASN A 198 -8.33 -10.01 -2.12
C ASN A 198 -8.82 -9.39 -0.81
N HIS A 199 -8.24 -9.82 0.30
CA HIS A 199 -8.36 -9.17 1.60
C HIS A 199 -7.22 -8.17 1.81
N ILE A 200 -7.52 -7.06 2.48
CA ILE A 200 -6.61 -5.97 2.80
C ILE A 200 -6.55 -5.87 4.32
N SER A 201 -5.45 -6.36 4.88
CA SER A 201 -5.17 -6.34 6.31
C SER A 201 -3.95 -5.48 6.68
N GLY A 202 -3.09 -5.23 5.70
CA GLY A 202 -1.91 -4.39 5.82
C GLY A 202 -2.15 -2.95 5.34
N MET A 203 -1.21 -2.06 5.66
CA MET A 203 -1.15 -0.72 5.09
C MET A 203 -0.15 -0.69 3.93
N GLY A 204 -0.43 0.13 2.92
CA GLY A 204 0.44 0.36 1.77
C GLY A 204 -0.21 -0.01 0.43
N VAL A 205 0.65 -0.27 -0.56
CA VAL A 205 0.25 -0.56 -1.95
C VAL A 205 -0.43 -1.92 -2.04
N SER A 206 -1.62 -1.96 -2.62
CA SER A 206 -2.34 -3.17 -3.00
C SER A 206 -2.48 -3.25 -4.52
N GLN A 207 -2.43 -4.47 -5.06
CA GLN A 207 -2.57 -4.72 -6.51
C GLN A 207 -3.48 -5.93 -6.78
N LEU A 208 -4.39 -5.78 -7.75
CA LEU A 208 -5.18 -6.86 -8.33
C LEU A 208 -4.90 -6.93 -9.82
N ARG A 209 -4.76 -8.14 -10.37
CA ARG A 209 -4.45 -8.34 -11.79
C ARG A 209 -5.47 -9.24 -12.46
N ILE A 210 -6.05 -8.76 -13.55
CA ILE A 210 -6.80 -9.59 -14.49
C ILE A 210 -5.84 -9.98 -15.63
N PRO A 211 -5.58 -11.28 -15.84
CA PRO A 211 -4.69 -11.75 -16.90
C PRO A 211 -5.28 -11.49 -18.29
N SER A 212 -4.44 -11.62 -19.31
CA SER A 212 -4.87 -11.47 -20.70
C SER A 212 -5.86 -12.56 -21.12
N ASN A 213 -6.86 -12.16 -21.91
CA ASN A 213 -7.77 -13.08 -22.57
C ASN A 213 -7.57 -12.97 -24.09
N ARG A 214 -7.10 -14.05 -24.73
CA ARG A 214 -6.79 -14.08 -26.17
C ARG A 214 -7.98 -14.37 -27.08
N GLU A 215 -9.15 -14.64 -26.51
CA GLU A 215 -10.35 -15.03 -27.28
C GLU A 215 -11.38 -13.90 -27.34
N LYS A 216 -11.54 -13.15 -26.24
CA LYS A 216 -12.65 -12.21 -26.08
C LYS A 216 -12.17 -10.84 -25.63
N LYS A 217 -12.77 -9.79 -26.19
CA LYS A 217 -12.54 -8.41 -25.80
C LYS A 217 -13.31 -8.09 -24.50
N VAL A 218 -12.71 -7.28 -23.63
CA VAL A 218 -13.37 -6.75 -22.42
C VAL A 218 -14.38 -5.68 -22.81
N ARG A 219 -15.59 -5.75 -22.25
CA ARG A 219 -16.65 -4.74 -22.38
C ARG A 219 -16.68 -3.76 -21.22
N GLN A 220 -16.38 -4.24 -20.01
CA GLN A 220 -16.44 -3.44 -18.79
C GLN A 220 -15.58 -4.07 -17.70
N ILE A 221 -14.93 -3.23 -16.90
CA ILE A 221 -14.28 -3.60 -15.65
C ILE A 221 -15.02 -2.89 -14.53
N TYR A 222 -15.44 -3.61 -13.51
CA TYR A 222 -16.16 -3.04 -12.37
C TYR A 222 -15.82 -3.80 -11.11
N GLY A 223 -16.12 -3.23 -9.97
CA GLY A 223 -15.74 -3.81 -8.70
C GLY A 223 -16.06 -2.93 -7.54
N TYR A 224 -15.54 -3.31 -6.37
CA TYR A 224 -15.73 -2.57 -5.15
C TYR A 224 -14.58 -2.77 -4.18
N ILE A 225 -14.41 -1.79 -3.30
CA ILE A 225 -13.65 -1.92 -2.05
C ILE A 225 -14.65 -1.80 -0.91
N TYR A 226 -14.62 -2.74 0.02
CA TYR A 226 -15.59 -2.88 1.10
C TYR A 226 -14.87 -2.99 2.44
N LEU A 227 -15.20 -2.09 3.35
CA LEU A 227 -14.75 -2.12 4.73
C LEU A 227 -15.79 -2.86 5.57
N GLY A 228 -15.42 -4.05 6.05
CA GLY A 228 -16.28 -4.81 6.95
C GLY A 228 -16.36 -4.19 8.33
N HIS A 229 -17.51 -4.31 9.00
CA HIS A 229 -17.64 -3.99 10.42
C HIS A 229 -16.89 -5.04 11.28
N GLY A 230 -16.86 -6.30 10.82
CA GLY A 230 -16.35 -7.44 11.59
C GLY A 230 -17.27 -7.79 12.77
N ASP A 231 -16.79 -8.67 13.66
CA ASP A 231 -17.44 -9.00 14.95
C ASP A 231 -17.06 -8.02 16.08
N ASP A 232 -16.40 -6.93 15.73
CA ASP A 232 -15.92 -5.96 16.72
C ASP A 232 -17.10 -5.16 17.31
N PRO A 233 -17.01 -4.76 18.60
CA PRO A 233 -18.03 -3.93 19.23
C PRO A 233 -18.35 -2.69 18.40
N VAL A 234 -19.63 -2.29 18.42
CA VAL A 234 -20.18 -1.15 17.65
C VAL A 234 -19.41 0.16 17.87
N ASP A 235 -18.78 0.31 19.03
CA ASP A 235 -18.05 1.52 19.44
C ASP A 235 -16.61 1.60 18.89
N ILE A 236 -16.07 0.51 18.30
CA ILE A 236 -14.72 0.54 17.73
C ILE A 236 -14.73 1.30 16.41
N ARG A 237 -14.07 2.45 16.42
CA ARG A 237 -13.94 3.32 15.24
C ARG A 237 -12.87 2.74 14.30
N LYS A 238 -13.34 2.21 13.17
CA LYS A 238 -12.50 1.67 12.09
C LYS A 238 -12.73 2.47 10.83
N MET A 239 -11.69 3.03 10.24
CA MET A 239 -11.79 3.61 8.91
C MET A 239 -10.66 3.15 8.04
N MET A 240 -10.90 3.23 6.74
CA MET A 240 -9.89 2.92 5.75
C MET A 240 -9.82 4.08 4.76
N PHE A 241 -8.67 4.72 4.70
CA PHE A 241 -8.38 5.67 3.65
C PHE A 241 -7.74 4.93 2.48
N ILE A 242 -8.30 5.13 1.30
CA ILE A 242 -7.81 4.57 0.04
C ILE A 242 -7.38 5.75 -0.80
N SER A 243 -6.17 5.71 -1.32
CA SER A 243 -5.60 6.78 -2.13
C SER A 243 -4.92 6.27 -3.38
N GLN A 244 -4.69 7.19 -4.33
CA GLN A 244 -3.93 6.92 -5.55
C GLN A 244 -4.48 5.73 -6.35
N MET A 245 -5.81 5.59 -6.42
CA MET A 245 -6.43 4.53 -7.22
C MET A 245 -6.09 4.70 -8.70
N GLN A 246 -5.67 3.60 -9.32
CA GLN A 246 -5.30 3.51 -10.72
C GLN A 246 -5.73 2.18 -11.30
N LEU A 247 -6.14 2.19 -12.55
CA LEU A 247 -6.45 1.00 -13.33
C LEU A 247 -5.63 1.07 -14.60
N ILE A 248 -4.65 0.17 -14.72
CA ILE A 248 -3.68 0.17 -15.80
C ILE A 248 -4.04 -0.92 -16.79
N ARG A 249 -4.17 -0.56 -18.05
CA ARG A 249 -4.26 -1.49 -19.18
C ARG A 249 -2.88 -1.73 -19.75
N PHE A 250 -2.60 -2.99 -20.08
CA PHE A 250 -1.43 -3.39 -20.86
C PHE A 250 -1.90 -4.09 -22.14
N HIS A 251 -1.51 -3.57 -23.29
CA HIS A 251 -1.68 -4.27 -24.56
C HIS A 251 -0.78 -5.50 -24.62
N SER A 252 -1.33 -6.63 -25.08
CA SER A 252 -0.51 -7.80 -25.37
C SER A 252 0.50 -7.45 -26.46
N LYS A 253 1.79 -7.66 -26.20
CA LYS A 253 2.78 -7.73 -27.27
C LYS A 253 2.55 -9.06 -27.98
N GLU A 254 2.19 -9.02 -29.26
CA GLU A 254 2.21 -10.20 -30.09
C GLU A 254 3.66 -10.70 -30.15
N THR A 255 3.95 -11.84 -29.53
CA THR A 255 5.12 -12.60 -29.93
C THR A 255 4.81 -13.11 -31.35
N PRO A 256 5.58 -12.73 -32.39
CA PRO A 256 5.45 -13.39 -33.67
C PRO A 256 5.71 -14.86 -33.40
N ILE A 257 4.71 -15.70 -33.68
CA ILE A 257 4.93 -17.14 -33.75
C ILE A 257 5.91 -17.28 -34.92
N ALA A 258 7.20 -17.43 -34.61
CA ALA A 258 8.15 -17.92 -35.58
C ALA A 258 7.60 -19.28 -35.99
N ASN A 259 7.09 -19.35 -37.22
CA ASN A 259 6.81 -20.62 -37.85
C ASN A 259 8.15 -21.36 -37.91
N GLU A 260 8.40 -22.24 -36.94
CA GLU A 260 9.44 -23.25 -37.02
C GLU A 260 9.08 -24.15 -38.20
N THR A 261 9.52 -23.71 -39.38
CA THR A 261 9.57 -24.55 -40.55
C THR A 261 10.78 -25.43 -40.30
N GLU A 262 10.53 -26.68 -39.95
CA GLU A 262 11.55 -27.73 -39.93
C GLU A 262 12.33 -27.70 -41.24
N HIS A 263 13.59 -27.27 -41.19
CA HIS A 263 14.56 -27.67 -42.19
C HIS A 263 15.78 -28.22 -41.47
N LYS A 264 15.81 -29.55 -41.34
CA LYS A 264 17.06 -30.29 -41.26
C LYS A 264 17.83 -29.97 -42.54
N ASP A 265 19.00 -29.36 -42.41
CA ASP A 265 20.12 -29.73 -43.25
C ASP A 265 21.43 -29.46 -42.52
N SER A 266 22.10 -30.56 -42.21
CA SER A 266 23.46 -30.61 -41.69
C SER A 266 24.44 -30.35 -42.83
N VAL A 267 25.20 -29.26 -42.74
CA VAL A 267 26.45 -29.10 -43.52
C VAL A 267 27.55 -28.61 -42.58
N SER A 268 28.52 -29.51 -42.37
CA SER A 268 29.82 -29.29 -41.78
C SER A 268 30.67 -28.36 -42.64
N VAL A 269 31.32 -27.35 -42.04
CA VAL A 269 32.46 -26.65 -42.65
C VAL A 269 33.55 -26.44 -41.60
N GLU A 270 34.75 -26.80 -42.03
CA GLU A 270 36.00 -26.95 -41.30
C GLU A 270 36.50 -25.69 -40.60
N VAL A 271 37.11 -25.92 -39.44
CA VAL A 271 37.96 -24.96 -38.73
C VAL A 271 39.24 -24.75 -39.53
N LYS A 272 39.52 -23.50 -39.91
CA LYS A 272 40.85 -23.08 -40.36
C LYS A 272 41.38 -22.02 -39.40
N GLU A 273 42.13 -22.46 -38.40
CA GLU A 273 43.08 -21.62 -37.69
C GLU A 273 44.29 -21.39 -38.60
N ASP A 274 44.73 -20.14 -38.77
CA ASP A 274 46.16 -19.85 -38.71
C ASP A 274 46.50 -18.37 -38.41
N SER A 275 47.45 -18.21 -37.47
CA SER A 275 48.45 -17.13 -37.34
C SER A 275 48.15 -15.79 -36.60
N VAL A 276 48.15 -15.84 -35.26
CA VAL A 276 49.12 -15.22 -34.26
C VAL A 276 49.63 -13.75 -34.50
N GLN A 277 49.13 -12.71 -33.78
CA GLN A 277 49.59 -12.01 -32.51
C GLN A 277 50.81 -11.05 -32.60
N PRO A 278 51.11 -10.06 -31.69
CA PRO A 278 50.63 -9.90 -30.29
C PRO A 278 50.48 -8.47 -29.66
N VAL A 279 49.94 -8.49 -28.42
CA VAL A 279 50.04 -7.60 -27.22
C VAL A 279 49.32 -6.23 -27.14
N GLY A 280 48.45 -6.14 -26.12
CA GLY A 280 48.04 -4.92 -25.44
C GLY A 280 47.10 -5.21 -24.27
N HIS A 281 47.61 -5.82 -23.19
CA HIS A 281 46.88 -6.29 -22.01
C HIS A 281 46.53 -5.13 -21.05
N MET A 282 45.29 -5.06 -20.57
CA MET A 282 44.98 -4.60 -19.20
C MET A 282 43.67 -5.24 -18.72
N PRO A 283 43.72 -6.24 -17.81
CA PRO A 283 42.55 -6.77 -17.11
C PRO A 283 42.16 -5.87 -15.93
N ARG A 284 40.85 -5.61 -15.79
CA ARG A 284 40.25 -5.08 -14.56
C ARG A 284 40.20 -6.18 -13.49
N PRO A 285 40.44 -5.88 -12.20
CA PRO A 285 40.49 -6.89 -11.15
C PRO A 285 39.09 -7.29 -10.67
N VAL A 286 38.86 -8.59 -10.56
CA VAL A 286 37.73 -9.19 -9.82
C VAL A 286 38.23 -9.47 -8.39
N PRO A 287 37.50 -9.09 -7.33
CA PRO A 287 37.89 -9.46 -5.97
C PRO A 287 37.61 -10.95 -5.72
N ASP A 288 38.67 -11.67 -5.39
CA ASP A 288 38.67 -13.05 -4.92
C ASP A 288 38.51 -13.06 -3.39
N THR A 289 37.41 -13.62 -2.88
CA THR A 289 37.23 -13.89 -1.45
C THR A 289 37.29 -15.38 -1.18
N THR A 290 38.50 -15.93 -1.27
CA THR A 290 38.87 -17.15 -0.57
C THR A 290 40.12 -16.93 0.27
N ARG A 291 39.96 -16.50 1.54
CA ARG A 291 40.93 -16.81 2.60
C ARG A 291 40.27 -16.99 3.96
N HIS A 292 40.61 -18.13 4.55
CA HIS A 292 40.38 -18.57 5.92
C HIS A 292 40.54 -17.47 6.97
N ARG A 293 39.62 -17.48 7.94
CA ARG A 293 39.92 -17.10 9.32
C ARG A 293 39.54 -18.24 10.24
N ASP A 294 40.57 -18.92 10.73
CA ASP A 294 40.53 -19.71 11.95
C ASP A 294 39.99 -18.86 13.10
N ILE A 295 38.86 -19.25 13.67
CA ILE A 295 38.43 -18.81 14.99
C ILE A 295 38.23 -20.04 15.86
N GLN A 296 39.05 -20.08 16.89
CA GLN A 296 39.13 -21.08 17.94
C GLN A 296 37.77 -21.44 18.51
N ARG A 297 37.49 -22.75 18.50
CA ARG A 297 36.38 -23.40 19.20
C ARG A 297 36.62 -23.33 20.71
N ASN A 298 36.21 -22.23 21.35
CA ASN A 298 36.24 -22.12 22.80
C ASN A 298 35.03 -22.83 23.40
N ARG A 299 35.28 -24.04 23.91
CA ARG A 299 34.34 -24.93 24.59
C ARG A 299 34.04 -24.37 25.98
N ARG A 300 32.97 -23.58 26.15
CA ARG A 300 32.41 -23.32 27.48
C ARG A 300 31.49 -24.47 27.86
N GLN A 301 31.94 -25.25 28.84
CA GLN A 301 31.14 -26.19 29.62
C GLN A 301 29.95 -25.45 30.26
N THR A 302 28.73 -25.89 29.97
CA THR A 302 27.58 -25.61 30.83
C THR A 302 27.50 -26.72 31.87
N VAL A 303 27.85 -26.38 33.11
CA VAL A 303 27.57 -27.16 34.32
C VAL A 303 26.07 -26.96 34.65
N PRO A 304 25.28 -28.01 34.94
CA PRO A 304 23.91 -27.85 35.41
C PRO A 304 23.89 -27.54 36.92
N PRO A 305 23.02 -26.64 37.42
CA PRO A 305 22.76 -26.57 38.85
C PRO A 305 21.88 -27.73 39.29
N ALA A 306 22.26 -28.29 40.43
CA ALA A 306 21.68 -29.42 41.10
C ALA A 306 20.34 -29.10 41.79
N GLY A 307 19.48 -30.12 41.86
CA GLY A 307 18.62 -30.42 43.01
C GLY A 307 17.31 -29.62 43.13
N GLY A 308 16.17 -30.33 43.14
CA GLY A 308 14.91 -29.72 43.58
C GLY A 308 13.61 -30.45 43.24
N THR A 309 13.55 -31.75 43.54
CA THR A 309 12.37 -32.50 44.01
C THR A 309 11.05 -32.51 43.20
N ALA A 310 10.67 -33.73 42.83
CA ALA A 310 9.43 -34.16 42.18
C ALA A 310 8.14 -33.89 42.96
N ILE A 311 7.01 -33.72 42.26
CA ILE A 311 5.70 -34.24 42.70
C ILE A 311 4.92 -34.84 41.51
N HIS A 312 4.68 -36.14 41.67
CA HIS A 312 3.61 -37.02 41.21
C HIS A 312 2.62 -36.62 40.09
N ARG A 313 2.60 -37.52 39.10
CA ARG A 313 1.49 -37.90 38.22
C ARG A 313 0.29 -38.43 39.03
N VAL A 314 -0.92 -37.97 38.74
CA VAL A 314 -2.15 -38.76 38.85
C VAL A 314 -3.04 -38.49 37.63
N VAL A 315 -3.33 -39.58 36.92
CA VAL A 315 -4.37 -39.70 35.90
C VAL A 315 -5.68 -40.01 36.62
N THR A 316 -6.79 -39.39 36.22
CA THR A 316 -8.16 -39.96 36.25
C THR A 316 -9.13 -38.99 35.55
N GLY A 317 -9.80 -39.44 34.50
CA GLY A 317 -11.17 -38.97 34.21
C GLY A 317 -12.18 -39.91 34.91
N PRO A 318 -13.48 -39.92 34.55
CA PRO A 318 -14.32 -38.91 33.91
C PRO A 318 -15.60 -38.60 34.75
N ASN A 319 -16.55 -37.88 34.14
CA ASN A 319 -18.02 -37.90 34.34
C ASN A 319 -18.78 -36.85 35.19
N LEU A 320 -19.76 -36.26 34.49
CA LEU A 320 -21.21 -36.13 34.80
C LEU A 320 -21.79 -34.90 35.55
N THR A 321 -22.90 -34.42 34.93
CA THR A 321 -24.13 -33.78 35.46
C THR A 321 -24.08 -32.29 35.84
N LYS A 322 -24.81 -31.45 35.09
CA LYS A 322 -26.15 -30.89 35.39
C LYS A 322 -26.16 -29.96 36.61
N GLU A 323 -26.31 -28.66 36.38
CA GLU A 323 -27.56 -27.90 36.56
C GLU A 323 -27.54 -26.64 35.69
#